data_AF-A0A7Y2XN36-F1
#
_entry.id   AF-A0A7Y2XN36-F1
#
_cell.length_a   1.000
_cell.length_b   1.000
_cell.length_c   1.000
_cell.angle_alpha   90.00
_cell.angle_beta   90.00
_cell.angle_gamma   90.00
#
_symmetry.space_group_name_H-M   'P 1'
#
loop_
_entity.id
_entity.type
_entity.pdbx_description
1 polymer ?
#
loop_
_entity_poly.entity_id
_entity_poly.type
_entity_poly.pdbx_seq_one_letter_code
_entity_poly.pdbx_strand_id
1 'polypeptide(L)'
;MLSNPAIVRLLAAIMAGLLVTIPPVCAKNIYKYQDENGIWHFTDRAPDEPDVEFETVYMEREPEDRVRLRQEGAEHSPMYFVFNDYWGPVEVELSLSEAVNVLSEPALPARFVVPGQTEELLVGLAPQDPQQSFRFRLQLSAVPGPPGSELKQEIVLITPFAQGKAYPVSQGFNGEKTHLGEDSKYAIDIAMPEGSPVHAVRDGVVMDVEEDFNAGGTDLEKYADKANHVRVLHEDGTMALYAHL
;
A
#
# COMPACT_ATOMS: atom_id res chain seq x y z
N MET A 1 -19.99 49.51 -28.82
CA MET A 1 -21.08 48.52 -28.66
C MET A 1 -20.89 47.85 -27.32
N LEU A 2 -21.92 47.95 -26.48
CA LEU A 2 -21.93 47.57 -25.07
C LEU A 2 -21.97 46.04 -24.94
N SER A 3 -20.92 45.46 -24.36
CA SER A 3 -20.96 44.06 -23.89
C SER A 3 -21.23 44.06 -22.40
N ASN A 4 -22.42 43.61 -22.05
CA ASN A 4 -23.12 43.77 -20.77
C ASN A 4 -22.46 42.95 -19.63
N PRO A 5 -22.07 43.55 -18.49
CA PRO A 5 -21.41 42.84 -17.37
C PRO A 5 -22.33 41.86 -16.60
N ALA A 6 -23.60 41.75 -17.00
CA ALA A 6 -24.56 40.81 -16.40
C ALA A 6 -24.34 39.34 -16.83
N ILE A 7 -23.67 39.08 -17.96
CA ILE A 7 -23.51 37.70 -18.49
C ILE A 7 -22.31 36.97 -17.85
N VAL A 8 -21.27 37.72 -17.44
CA VAL A 8 -20.08 37.14 -16.79
C VAL A 8 -20.37 36.68 -15.35
N ARG A 9 -21.43 37.20 -14.71
CA ARG A 9 -21.84 36.80 -13.37
C ARG A 9 -22.77 35.58 -13.33
N LEU A 10 -23.31 35.13 -14.47
CA LEU A 10 -24.21 33.98 -14.53
C LEU A 10 -23.48 32.64 -14.75
N LEU A 11 -22.24 32.66 -15.26
CA LEU A 11 -21.40 31.47 -15.38
C LEU A 11 -20.60 31.15 -14.11
N ALA A 12 -20.46 32.11 -13.20
CA ALA A 12 -19.77 31.93 -11.91
C ALA A 12 -20.67 31.35 -10.79
N ALA A 13 -21.98 31.18 -11.05
CA ALA A 13 -22.96 30.74 -10.04
C ALA A 13 -23.45 29.29 -10.22
N ILE A 14 -22.97 28.56 -11.24
CA ILE A 14 -23.31 27.13 -11.45
C ILE A 14 -22.12 26.20 -11.06
N MET A 15 -20.98 26.76 -10.66
CA MET A 15 -19.77 26.02 -10.25
C MET A 15 -19.54 26.06 -8.73
N ALA A 16 -20.60 25.96 -7.92
CA ALA A 16 -20.51 26.06 -6.46
C ALA A 16 -21.39 25.06 -5.70
N GLY A 17 -21.71 23.91 -6.29
CA GLY A 17 -22.60 22.96 -5.63
C GLY A 17 -22.61 21.58 -6.25
N LEU A 18 -21.48 20.87 -6.19
CA LEU A 18 -21.49 19.41 -6.12
C LEU A 18 -20.21 18.94 -5.44
N LEU A 19 -20.05 19.29 -4.16
CA LEU A 19 -19.15 18.55 -3.30
C LEU A 19 -19.87 17.22 -3.01
N VAL A 20 -19.65 16.23 -3.86
CA VAL A 20 -20.03 14.85 -3.54
C VAL A 20 -19.10 14.44 -2.41
N THR A 21 -19.60 14.54 -1.18
CA THR A 21 -18.97 13.87 -0.04
C THR A 21 -19.14 12.39 -0.29
N ILE A 22 -18.14 11.76 -0.91
CA ILE A 22 -18.02 10.31 -0.90
C ILE A 22 -17.77 9.97 0.57
N PRO A 23 -18.69 9.29 1.27
CA PRO A 23 -18.40 8.83 2.62
C PRO A 23 -17.16 7.93 2.55
N PRO A 24 -16.27 7.96 3.55
CA PRO A 24 -15.18 7.00 3.61
C PRO A 24 -15.81 5.61 3.51
N VAL A 25 -15.37 4.83 2.53
CA VAL A 25 -15.70 3.42 2.45
C VAL A 25 -14.85 2.76 3.53
N CYS A 26 -15.29 2.86 4.78
CA CYS A 26 -14.71 2.05 5.84
C CYS A 26 -15.02 0.58 5.56
N ALA A 27 -14.07 -0.29 5.88
CA ALA A 27 -14.20 -1.74 5.81
C ALA A 27 -15.61 -2.21 6.21
N LYS A 28 -16.25 -3.01 5.36
CA LYS A 28 -17.61 -3.52 5.60
C LYS A 28 -17.57 -4.58 6.70
N ASN A 29 -17.80 -4.15 7.93
CA ASN A 29 -18.11 -5.07 9.04
C ASN A 29 -19.42 -5.79 8.75
N ILE A 30 -19.47 -7.12 8.90
CA ILE A 30 -20.71 -7.88 8.89
C ILE A 30 -21.05 -8.27 10.31
N TYR A 31 -22.14 -7.75 10.84
CA TYR A 31 -22.66 -8.14 12.13
C TYR A 31 -23.55 -9.36 11.95
N LYS A 32 -23.23 -10.41 12.72
CA LYS A 32 -23.95 -11.67 12.77
C LYS A 32 -24.60 -11.81 14.14
N TYR A 33 -25.92 -11.91 14.20
CA TYR A 33 -26.63 -12.10 15.46
C TYR A 33 -27.80 -13.05 15.30
N GLN A 34 -28.26 -13.61 16.42
CA GLN A 34 -29.44 -14.47 16.46
C GLN A 34 -30.56 -13.73 17.18
N ASP A 35 -31.75 -13.64 16.57
CA ASP A 35 -32.89 -12.99 17.20
C ASP A 35 -33.59 -13.89 18.24
N GLU A 36 -34.57 -13.34 18.95
CA GLU A 36 -35.36 -14.06 19.98
C GLU A 36 -36.08 -15.30 19.44
N ASN A 37 -36.28 -15.41 18.12
CA ASN A 37 -36.91 -16.55 17.45
C ASN A 37 -35.88 -17.59 16.95
N GLY A 38 -34.59 -17.37 17.22
CA GLY A 38 -33.52 -18.25 16.81
C GLY A 38 -33.08 -18.07 15.35
N ILE A 39 -33.47 -16.98 14.67
CA ILE A 39 -33.11 -16.71 13.27
C ILE A 39 -31.79 -15.96 13.22
N TRP A 40 -30.87 -16.41 12.36
CA TRP A 40 -29.60 -15.76 12.11
C TRP A 40 -29.75 -14.58 11.14
N HIS A 41 -29.24 -13.43 11.54
CA HIS A 41 -29.18 -12.20 10.76
C HIS A 41 -27.73 -11.86 10.42
N PHE A 42 -27.50 -11.37 9.19
CA PHE A 42 -26.22 -10.86 8.71
C PHE A 42 -26.46 -9.47 8.13
N THR A 43 -25.81 -8.45 8.68
CA THR A 43 -26.06 -7.05 8.32
C THR A 43 -24.76 -6.27 8.27
N ASP A 44 -24.68 -5.24 7.43
CA ASP A 44 -23.56 -4.29 7.33
C ASP A 44 -23.67 -3.13 8.34
N ARG A 45 -24.70 -3.16 9.19
CA ARG A 45 -24.96 -2.19 10.28
C ARG A 45 -25.12 -2.92 11.61
N ALA A 46 -24.52 -2.37 12.65
CA ALA A 46 -24.68 -2.88 14.01
C ALA A 46 -26.17 -2.83 14.41
N PRO A 47 -26.69 -3.83 15.14
CA PRO A 47 -28.04 -3.79 15.67
C PRO A 47 -28.21 -2.59 16.60
N ASP A 48 -29.30 -1.82 16.43
CA ASP A 48 -29.62 -0.67 17.30
C ASP A 48 -30.20 -1.10 18.67
N GLU A 49 -30.48 -2.39 18.84
CA GLU A 49 -31.12 -2.94 20.04
C GLU A 49 -30.08 -3.34 21.10
N PRO A 50 -30.16 -2.82 22.34
CA PRO A 50 -29.15 -3.02 23.37
C PRO A 50 -29.07 -4.45 23.94
N ASP A 51 -30.07 -5.29 23.68
CA ASP A 51 -30.17 -6.66 24.21
C ASP A 51 -29.82 -7.75 23.17
N VAL A 52 -29.38 -7.36 21.97
CA VAL A 52 -28.96 -8.30 20.92
C VAL A 52 -27.46 -8.56 21.03
N GLU A 53 -27.07 -9.75 21.49
CA GLU A 53 -25.68 -10.21 21.36
C GLU A 53 -25.35 -10.44 19.88
N PHE A 54 -24.35 -9.71 19.38
CA PHE A 54 -23.87 -9.84 18.00
C PHE A 54 -22.38 -10.16 17.95
N GLU A 55 -22.01 -10.97 16.97
CA GLU A 55 -20.64 -11.26 16.57
C GLU A 55 -20.28 -10.35 15.40
N THR A 56 -19.16 -9.62 15.49
CA THR A 56 -18.64 -8.89 14.33
C THR A 56 -17.79 -9.84 13.49
N VAL A 57 -18.26 -10.15 12.30
CA VAL A 57 -17.55 -10.93 11.29
C VAL A 57 -16.82 -9.94 10.38
N TYR A 58 -15.51 -9.90 10.53
CA TYR A 58 -14.64 -9.12 9.64
C TYR A 58 -14.44 -9.90 8.35
N MET A 59 -14.83 -9.31 7.22
CA MET A 59 -14.38 -9.80 5.91
C MET A 59 -12.95 -9.30 5.72
N GLU A 60 -11.99 -10.10 6.13
CA GLU A 60 -10.57 -9.85 5.88
C GLU A 60 -10.31 -9.97 4.37
N ARG A 61 -9.73 -8.94 3.77
CA ARG A 61 -9.26 -8.96 2.38
C ARG A 61 -7.84 -9.52 2.36
N GLU A 62 -7.52 -10.33 1.35
CA GLU A 62 -6.13 -10.74 1.10
C GLU A 62 -5.31 -9.48 0.73
N PRO A 63 -4.05 -9.36 1.20
CA PRO A 63 -3.18 -8.26 0.79
C PRO A 63 -3.08 -8.19 -0.74
N GLU A 64 -3.37 -7.02 -1.32
CA GLU A 64 -3.27 -6.85 -2.77
C GLU A 64 -1.83 -6.54 -3.18
N ASP A 65 -1.33 -7.26 -4.19
CA ASP A 65 -0.04 -6.95 -4.81
C ASP A 65 -0.04 -5.54 -5.40
N ARG A 66 0.66 -4.62 -4.73
CA ARG A 66 0.78 -3.20 -5.13
C ARG A 66 1.59 -3.00 -6.42
N VAL A 67 2.30 -4.02 -6.89
CA VAL A 67 3.09 -3.99 -8.13
C VAL A 67 2.68 -5.16 -9.00
N ARG A 68 2.13 -4.86 -10.18
CA ARG A 68 1.55 -5.87 -11.06
C ARG A 68 2.27 -5.92 -12.39
N LEU A 69 2.65 -7.13 -12.81
CA LEU A 69 3.24 -7.39 -14.11
C LEU A 69 2.15 -7.75 -15.12
N ARG A 70 2.15 -7.10 -16.28
CA ARG A 70 1.23 -7.37 -17.38
C ARG A 70 2.02 -7.67 -18.64
N GLN A 71 1.65 -8.75 -19.33
CA GLN A 71 2.25 -9.13 -20.59
C GLN A 71 1.32 -8.76 -21.75
N GLU A 72 1.88 -8.11 -22.77
CA GLU A 72 1.27 -7.92 -24.08
C GLU A 72 2.21 -8.41 -25.20
N GLY A 73 1.80 -8.24 -26.45
CA GLY A 73 2.63 -8.53 -27.62
C GLY A 73 2.41 -9.93 -28.20
N ALA A 74 3.18 -10.24 -29.24
CA ALA A 74 3.13 -11.55 -29.88
C ALA A 74 3.88 -12.59 -29.05
N GLU A 75 3.58 -13.88 -29.26
CA GLU A 75 4.25 -14.98 -28.56
C GLU A 75 5.79 -14.94 -28.71
N HIS A 76 6.28 -14.50 -29.86
CA HIS A 76 7.72 -14.38 -30.16
C HIS A 76 8.26 -12.96 -29.93
N SER A 77 7.46 -12.05 -29.41
CA SER A 77 7.89 -10.68 -29.08
C SER A 77 7.07 -10.12 -27.91
N PRO A 78 7.10 -10.77 -26.72
CA PRO A 78 6.32 -10.30 -25.59
C PRO A 78 6.89 -9.00 -25.02
N MET A 79 5.97 -8.14 -24.57
CA MET A 79 6.25 -6.86 -23.94
C MET A 79 5.72 -6.89 -22.51
N TYR A 80 6.52 -6.42 -21.56
CA TYR A 80 6.20 -6.47 -20.14
C TYR A 80 6.02 -5.08 -19.57
N PHE A 81 4.79 -4.82 -19.14
CA PHE A 81 4.37 -3.60 -18.47
C PHE A 81 4.31 -3.84 -16.98
N VAL A 82 4.73 -2.86 -16.18
CA VAL A 82 4.57 -2.90 -14.74
C VAL A 82 3.67 -1.76 -14.30
N PHE A 83 2.61 -2.10 -13.60
CA PHE A 83 1.72 -1.16 -12.94
C PHE A 83 2.12 -1.00 -11.48
N ASN A 84 2.33 0.25 -11.05
CA ASN A 84 2.62 0.63 -9.68
C ASN A 84 1.36 1.24 -9.04
N ASP A 85 0.76 0.51 -8.10
CA ASP A 85 -0.42 0.93 -7.34
C ASP A 85 -0.07 1.73 -6.06
N TYR A 86 1.22 1.93 -5.76
CA TYR A 86 1.60 2.88 -4.72
C TYR A 86 1.32 4.32 -5.16
N TRP A 87 1.12 5.21 -4.20
CA TRP A 87 1.03 6.66 -4.41
C TRP A 87 2.40 7.36 -4.44
N GLY A 88 3.47 6.59 -4.59
CA GLY A 88 4.83 7.07 -4.80
C GLY A 88 5.67 6.10 -5.64
N PRO A 89 6.94 6.44 -5.91
CA PRO A 89 7.80 5.63 -6.78
C PRO A 89 8.09 4.25 -6.19
N VAL A 90 8.31 3.26 -7.06
CA VAL A 90 8.80 1.93 -6.71
C VAL A 90 10.04 1.63 -7.54
N GLU A 91 11.09 1.13 -6.89
CA GLU A 91 12.22 0.51 -7.59
C GLU A 91 11.86 -0.93 -7.97
N VAL A 92 11.88 -1.23 -9.27
CA VAL A 92 11.57 -2.54 -9.83
C VAL A 92 12.84 -3.12 -10.46
N GLU A 93 13.20 -4.34 -10.09
CA GLU A 93 14.23 -5.12 -10.77
C GLU A 93 13.57 -6.24 -11.58
N LEU A 94 13.87 -6.27 -12.88
CA LEU A 94 13.50 -7.38 -13.75
C LEU A 94 14.74 -8.21 -14.07
N SER A 95 14.63 -9.53 -13.97
CA SER A 95 15.71 -10.45 -14.32
C SER A 95 15.20 -11.70 -15.04
N LEU A 96 16.05 -12.30 -15.87
CA LEU A 96 15.74 -13.53 -16.58
C LEU A 96 16.42 -14.71 -15.88
N SER A 97 15.66 -15.79 -15.69
CA SER A 97 16.18 -17.10 -15.32
C SER A 97 15.84 -18.13 -16.39
N GLU A 98 16.65 -19.19 -16.49
CA GLU A 98 16.46 -20.25 -17.49
C GLU A 98 16.37 -19.75 -18.96
N ALA A 99 16.97 -18.60 -19.25
CA ALA A 99 16.94 -17.99 -20.57
C ALA A 99 17.75 -18.81 -21.58
N VAL A 100 17.11 -19.18 -22.69
CA VAL A 100 17.74 -19.77 -23.87
C VAL A 100 17.21 -19.06 -25.10
N ASN A 101 18.13 -18.62 -25.96
CA ASN A 101 17.82 -17.92 -27.20
C ASN A 101 16.99 -16.64 -26.96
N VAL A 102 17.24 -15.88 -25.90
CA VAL A 102 16.46 -14.68 -25.56
C VAL A 102 17.30 -13.42 -25.73
N LEU A 103 16.75 -12.47 -26.47
CA LEU A 103 17.19 -11.08 -26.51
C LEU A 103 16.20 -10.23 -25.70
N SER A 104 16.73 -9.33 -24.87
CA SER A 104 15.92 -8.39 -24.07
C SER A 104 16.33 -6.96 -24.39
N GLU A 105 15.35 -6.06 -24.52
CA GLU A 105 15.57 -4.62 -24.64
C GLU A 105 14.76 -3.89 -23.55
N PRO A 106 15.42 -3.24 -22.57
CA PRO A 106 16.87 -3.22 -22.34
C PRO A 106 17.43 -4.59 -21.90
N ALA A 107 18.76 -4.72 -21.86
CA ALA A 107 19.42 -5.93 -21.38
C ALA A 107 19.08 -6.20 -19.89
N LEU A 108 18.65 -7.43 -19.56
CA LEU A 108 18.35 -7.85 -18.19
C LEU A 108 19.54 -8.58 -17.52
N PRO A 109 19.74 -8.46 -16.19
CA PRO A 109 18.87 -7.76 -15.24
C PRO A 109 18.96 -6.23 -15.35
N ALA A 110 17.82 -5.56 -15.15
CA ALA A 110 17.72 -4.11 -15.17
C ALA A 110 16.81 -3.60 -14.05
N ARG A 111 17.12 -2.39 -13.58
CA ARG A 111 16.35 -1.70 -12.54
C ARG A 111 15.70 -0.47 -13.11
N PHE A 112 14.46 -0.24 -12.68
CA PHE A 112 13.60 0.83 -13.12
C PHE A 112 13.00 1.51 -11.91
N VAL A 113 12.67 2.80 -12.04
CA VAL A 113 11.86 3.51 -11.05
C VAL A 113 10.53 3.81 -11.71
N VAL A 114 9.47 3.13 -11.27
CA VAL A 114 8.12 3.30 -11.81
C VAL A 114 7.38 4.32 -10.93
N PRO A 115 6.92 5.46 -11.48
CA PRO A 115 6.15 6.45 -10.71
C PRO A 115 4.87 5.86 -10.11
N GLY A 116 4.40 6.45 -9.01
CA GLY A 116 3.15 6.03 -8.36
C GLY A 116 1.95 6.21 -9.29
N GLN A 117 1.00 5.28 -9.22
CA GLN A 117 -0.24 5.29 -9.99
C GLN A 117 -0.02 5.32 -11.52
N THR A 118 1.04 4.65 -11.99
CA THR A 118 1.37 4.56 -13.43
C THR A 118 1.60 3.14 -13.89
N GLU A 119 1.43 2.91 -15.20
CA GLU A 119 1.87 1.70 -15.89
C GLU A 119 2.94 2.07 -16.92
N GLU A 120 4.08 1.38 -16.88
CA GLU A 120 5.19 1.62 -17.81
C GLU A 120 5.63 0.32 -18.51
N LEU A 121 5.95 0.42 -19.79
CA LEU A 121 6.63 -0.65 -20.53
C LEU A 121 8.09 -0.70 -20.09
N LEU A 122 8.48 -1.77 -19.39
CA LEU A 122 9.85 -1.89 -18.85
C LEU A 122 10.77 -2.70 -19.75
N VAL A 123 10.28 -3.77 -20.37
CA VAL A 123 11.12 -4.64 -21.20
C VAL A 123 10.34 -5.31 -22.33
N GLY A 124 10.94 -5.35 -23.52
CA GLY A 124 10.55 -6.23 -24.62
C GLY A 124 11.50 -7.41 -24.73
N LEU A 125 10.98 -8.61 -24.97
CA LEU A 125 11.79 -9.80 -25.24
C LEU A 125 11.55 -10.29 -26.67
N ALA A 126 12.54 -10.96 -27.24
CA ALA A 126 12.46 -11.61 -28.55
C ALA A 126 13.41 -12.81 -28.60
N PRO A 127 13.24 -13.76 -29.53
CA PRO A 127 14.26 -14.77 -29.79
C PRO A 127 15.52 -14.11 -30.36
N GLN A 128 16.71 -14.52 -29.88
CA GLN A 128 17.99 -14.04 -30.43
C GLN A 128 18.19 -14.53 -31.87
N ASP A 129 17.84 -15.78 -32.14
CA ASP A 129 17.70 -16.39 -33.46
C ASP A 129 16.22 -16.74 -33.69
N PRO A 130 15.52 -16.05 -34.61
CA PRO A 130 14.10 -16.29 -34.91
C PRO A 130 13.79 -17.69 -35.46
N GLN A 131 14.79 -18.47 -35.89
CA GLN A 131 14.60 -19.83 -36.40
C GLN A 131 14.65 -20.90 -35.29
N GLN A 132 15.06 -20.51 -34.08
CA GLN A 132 15.15 -21.41 -32.93
C GLN A 132 14.05 -21.10 -31.93
N SER A 133 13.59 -22.11 -31.20
CA SER A 133 12.72 -21.88 -30.05
C SER A 133 13.46 -21.07 -28.98
N PHE A 134 12.71 -20.32 -28.18
CA PHE A 134 13.24 -19.58 -27.05
C PHE A 134 12.42 -19.88 -25.80
N ARG A 135 13.08 -19.82 -24.64
CA ARG A 135 12.44 -20.05 -23.34
C ARG A 135 13.08 -19.16 -22.29
N PHE A 136 12.31 -18.75 -21.31
CA PHE A 136 12.77 -17.94 -20.18
C PHE A 136 11.75 -18.02 -19.05
N ARG A 137 12.18 -17.58 -17.87
CA ARG A 137 11.31 -17.12 -16.79
C ARG A 137 11.70 -15.70 -16.43
N LEU A 138 10.73 -14.80 -16.46
CA LEU A 138 10.90 -13.43 -15.99
C LEU A 138 10.62 -13.37 -14.49
N GLN A 139 11.54 -12.77 -13.74
CA GLN A 139 11.39 -12.53 -12.31
C GLN A 139 11.27 -11.03 -12.09
N LEU A 140 10.34 -10.65 -11.20
CA LEU A 140 10.12 -9.28 -10.75
C LEU A 140 10.41 -9.21 -9.26
N SER A 141 11.25 -8.25 -8.87
CA SER A 141 11.41 -7.81 -7.49
C SER A 141 11.07 -6.33 -7.41
N ALA A 142 10.43 -5.89 -6.33
CA ALA A 142 10.02 -4.52 -6.15
C ALA A 142 10.26 -4.05 -4.72
N VAL A 143 10.73 -2.81 -4.58
CA VAL A 143 10.94 -2.14 -3.30
C VAL A 143 10.24 -0.78 -3.36
N PRO A 144 9.32 -0.47 -2.42
CA PRO A 144 8.72 0.85 -2.34
C PRO A 144 9.77 1.95 -2.15
N GLY A 145 9.54 3.11 -2.77
CA GLY A 145 10.43 4.25 -2.70
C GLY A 145 11.45 4.30 -3.84
N PRO A 146 12.20 5.42 -3.95
CA PRO A 146 13.32 5.51 -4.86
C PRO A 146 14.51 4.68 -4.37
N PRO A 147 15.48 4.35 -5.25
CA PRO A 147 16.74 3.74 -4.82
C PRO A 147 17.41 4.57 -3.73
N GLY A 148 17.97 3.88 -2.74
CA GLY A 148 18.56 4.51 -1.56
C GLY A 148 19.53 5.63 -1.94
N SER A 149 19.22 6.85 -1.48
CA SER A 149 20.14 7.99 -1.58
C SER A 149 21.18 7.91 -0.45
N GLU A 150 22.27 8.67 -0.57
CA GLU A 150 23.24 8.78 0.52
C GLU A 150 22.53 9.21 1.80
N LEU A 151 22.64 8.40 2.86
CA LEU A 151 22.05 8.68 4.16
C LEU A 151 22.58 10.02 4.68
N LYS A 152 21.69 10.98 4.93
CA LYS A 152 22.06 12.21 5.64
C LYS A 152 22.58 11.84 7.03
N GLN A 153 23.75 12.37 7.39
CA GLN A 153 24.46 12.01 8.63
C GLN A 153 23.68 12.36 9.91
N GLU A 154 22.75 13.32 9.85
CA GLU A 154 21.91 13.70 10.98
C GLU A 154 20.45 13.88 10.52
N ILE A 155 19.56 13.04 11.04
CA ILE A 155 18.10 13.15 10.88
C ILE A 155 17.52 13.34 12.28
N VAL A 156 16.80 14.44 12.48
CA VAL A 156 16.03 14.67 13.71
C VAL A 156 14.63 14.14 13.50
N LEU A 157 14.24 13.15 14.32
CA LEU A 157 12.89 12.61 14.36
C LEU A 157 12.14 13.19 15.56
N ILE A 158 10.89 13.59 15.36
CA ILE A 158 9.97 13.84 16.48
C ILE A 158 9.31 12.52 16.90
N THR A 159 8.72 12.50 18.10
CA THR A 159 7.96 11.33 18.56
C THR A 159 6.70 11.12 17.71
N PRO A 160 6.31 9.86 17.43
CA PRO A 160 5.12 9.55 16.64
C PRO A 160 3.80 9.73 17.42
N PHE A 161 3.76 10.64 18.39
CA PHE A 161 2.64 10.94 19.26
C PHE A 161 2.75 12.38 19.78
N ALA A 162 1.69 12.86 20.43
CA ALA A 162 1.59 14.23 20.91
C ALA A 162 2.77 14.67 21.81
N GLN A 163 3.23 15.91 21.62
CA GLN A 163 4.34 16.49 22.38
C GLN A 163 4.06 16.46 23.90
N GLY A 164 5.09 16.12 24.68
CA GLY A 164 4.98 16.02 26.14
C GLY A 164 4.34 14.72 26.65
N LYS A 165 3.96 13.79 25.77
CA LYS A 165 3.63 12.42 26.15
C LYS A 165 4.88 11.55 26.20
N ALA A 166 4.77 10.44 26.92
CA ALA A 166 5.78 9.40 26.97
C ALA A 166 5.05 8.05 27.08
N TYR A 167 5.54 7.08 26.32
CA TYR A 167 5.01 5.72 26.27
C TYR A 167 6.18 4.73 26.39
N PRO A 168 5.98 3.57 27.03
CA PRO A 168 7.02 2.56 27.11
C PRO A 168 7.26 1.90 25.76
N VAL A 169 8.54 1.63 25.45
CA VAL A 169 8.92 0.73 24.36
C VAL A 169 8.69 -0.70 24.83
N SER A 170 7.79 -1.43 24.18
CA SER A 170 7.49 -2.83 24.50
C SER A 170 8.47 -3.78 23.82
N GLN A 171 9.01 -3.41 22.66
CA GLN A 171 10.01 -4.18 21.93
C GLN A 171 10.91 -3.25 21.11
N GLY A 172 12.21 -3.53 21.10
CA GLY A 172 13.21 -2.74 20.37
C GLY A 172 13.90 -3.55 19.27
N PHE A 173 15.07 -3.06 18.86
CA PHE A 173 15.87 -3.69 17.81
C PHE A 173 16.29 -5.11 18.17
N ASN A 174 16.31 -6.02 17.19
CA ASN A 174 16.65 -7.43 17.33
C ASN A 174 15.84 -8.11 18.45
N GLY A 175 14.56 -7.77 18.55
CA GLY A 175 13.61 -8.36 19.48
C GLY A 175 13.58 -9.89 19.38
N GLU A 176 13.22 -10.55 20.48
CA GLU A 176 13.43 -11.99 20.65
C GLU A 176 12.56 -12.88 19.75
N LYS A 177 11.47 -12.33 19.18
CA LYS A 177 10.46 -13.12 18.46
C LYS A 177 10.09 -12.58 17.08
N THR A 178 9.80 -11.28 16.95
CA THR A 178 9.21 -10.73 15.71
C THR A 178 10.14 -9.79 14.94
N HIS A 179 11.16 -9.21 15.58
CA HIS A 179 12.14 -8.31 14.96
C HIS A 179 13.41 -9.04 14.53
N LEU A 180 13.26 -10.12 13.77
CA LEU A 180 14.36 -10.98 13.33
C LEU A 180 14.66 -10.85 11.82
N GLY A 181 13.73 -10.30 11.04
CA GLY A 181 13.86 -10.14 9.59
C GLY A 181 14.68 -8.91 9.20
N GLU A 182 15.14 -8.86 7.94
CA GLU A 182 15.89 -7.70 7.44
C GLU A 182 15.04 -6.41 7.44
N ASP A 183 13.74 -6.57 7.26
CA ASP A 183 12.68 -5.56 7.24
C ASP A 183 12.20 -5.14 8.64
N SER A 184 12.35 -6.00 9.66
CA SER A 184 11.82 -5.76 11.01
C SER A 184 12.87 -5.65 12.12
N LYS A 185 14.13 -6.03 11.88
CA LYS A 185 15.19 -6.06 12.93
C LYS A 185 15.46 -4.73 13.62
N TYR A 186 15.14 -3.61 12.99
CA TYR A 186 15.29 -2.26 13.57
C TYR A 186 13.95 -1.58 13.85
N ALA A 187 12.85 -2.34 13.94
CA ALA A 187 11.57 -1.82 14.36
C ALA A 187 11.54 -1.51 15.88
N ILE A 188 10.64 -0.59 16.26
CA ILE A 188 10.39 -0.20 17.65
C ILE A 188 8.89 -0.26 17.89
N ASP A 189 8.47 -1.11 18.82
CA ASP A 189 7.09 -1.19 19.26
C ASP A 189 6.90 -0.28 20.48
N ILE A 190 5.95 0.64 20.37
CA ILE A 190 5.63 1.61 21.41
C ILE A 190 4.24 1.27 21.94
N ALA A 191 4.15 0.86 23.21
CA ALA A 191 2.87 0.48 23.80
C ALA A 191 2.05 1.72 24.14
N MET A 192 0.97 1.92 23.40
CA MET A 192 0.04 3.04 23.54
C MET A 192 -1.37 2.53 23.85
N PRO A 193 -2.20 3.27 24.63
CA PRO A 193 -3.61 2.96 24.76
C PRO A 193 -4.32 2.96 23.40
N GLU A 194 -5.26 2.04 23.21
CA GLU A 194 -6.10 2.00 22.00
C GLU A 194 -6.77 3.36 21.72
N GLY A 195 -6.84 3.73 20.45
CA GLY A 195 -7.36 5.03 20.00
C GLY A 195 -6.42 6.22 20.23
N SER A 196 -5.18 5.99 20.71
CA SER A 196 -4.19 7.07 20.79
C SER A 196 -3.80 7.56 19.40
N PRO A 197 -3.81 8.87 19.13
CA PRO A 197 -3.36 9.40 17.83
C PRO A 197 -1.90 9.10 17.56
N VAL A 198 -1.61 8.58 16.36
CA VAL A 198 -0.26 8.44 15.82
C VAL A 198 0.04 9.65 14.94
N HIS A 199 1.19 10.28 15.18
CA HIS A 199 1.64 11.46 14.44
C HIS A 199 2.80 11.11 13.51
N ALA A 200 2.86 11.77 12.35
CA ALA A 200 4.00 11.63 11.47
C ALA A 200 5.30 12.14 12.14
N VAL A 201 6.36 11.35 12.11
CA VAL A 201 7.67 11.73 12.68
C VAL A 201 8.40 12.79 11.88
N ARG A 202 8.00 12.97 10.62
CA ARG A 202 8.55 13.93 9.64
C ARG A 202 7.51 14.19 8.55
N ASP A 203 7.61 15.35 7.91
CA ASP A 203 6.83 15.68 6.71
C ASP A 203 7.11 14.69 5.57
N GLY A 204 6.11 14.44 4.75
CA GLY A 204 6.23 13.51 3.62
C GLY A 204 4.93 13.28 2.88
N VAL A 205 4.98 12.36 1.92
CA VAL A 205 3.83 11.93 1.12
C VAL A 205 3.39 10.55 1.59
N VAL A 206 2.11 10.36 1.87
CA VAL A 206 1.53 9.05 2.12
C VAL A 206 1.57 8.25 0.81
N MET A 207 2.37 7.20 0.78
CA MET A 207 2.56 6.33 -0.39
C MET A 207 1.66 5.11 -0.38
N ASP A 208 1.29 4.64 0.80
CA ASP A 208 0.56 3.40 0.99
C ASP A 208 -0.26 3.48 2.27
N VAL A 209 -1.48 2.96 2.18
CA VAL A 209 -2.40 2.81 3.31
C VAL A 209 -3.05 1.44 3.19
N GLU A 210 -2.93 0.66 4.25
CA GLU A 210 -3.67 -0.57 4.45
C GLU A 210 -4.59 -0.37 5.64
N GLU A 211 -5.91 -0.57 5.45
CA GLU A 211 -6.95 -0.29 6.45
C GLU A 211 -8.00 -1.41 6.57
N ASP A 212 -7.75 -2.57 5.94
CA ASP A 212 -8.70 -3.67 5.84
C ASP A 212 -8.62 -4.69 7.00
N PHE A 213 -7.72 -4.51 7.97
CA PHE A 213 -7.49 -5.46 9.07
C PHE A 213 -7.99 -4.94 10.42
N ASN A 214 -9.15 -5.47 10.85
CA ASN A 214 -9.82 -5.05 12.08
C ASN A 214 -9.59 -5.98 13.28
N ALA A 215 -8.73 -6.99 13.13
CA ALA A 215 -8.40 -7.96 14.17
C ALA A 215 -6.88 -8.19 14.24
N GLY A 216 -6.32 -8.16 15.45
CA GLY A 216 -4.94 -8.51 15.75
C GLY A 216 -4.83 -9.69 16.73
N GLY A 217 -3.64 -10.27 16.85
CA GLY A 217 -3.38 -11.34 17.82
C GLY A 217 -1.94 -11.80 17.81
N THR A 218 -1.56 -12.60 18.81
CA THR A 218 -0.18 -13.13 18.96
C THR A 218 0.11 -14.34 18.08
N ASP A 219 -0.88 -14.78 17.30
CA ASP A 219 -0.74 -15.87 16.35
C ASP A 219 -0.11 -15.33 15.06
N LEU A 220 1.19 -15.57 14.91
CA LEU A 220 1.96 -15.12 13.76
C LEU A 220 1.46 -15.74 12.45
N GLU A 221 0.96 -16.98 12.43
CA GLU A 221 0.44 -17.56 11.18
C GLU A 221 -0.86 -16.88 10.73
N LYS A 222 -1.61 -16.31 11.67
CA LYS A 222 -2.91 -15.70 11.39
C LYS A 222 -2.83 -14.19 11.12
N TYR A 223 -1.86 -13.49 11.72
CA TYR A 223 -1.81 -12.03 11.74
C TYR A 223 -0.47 -11.42 11.27
N ALA A 224 0.56 -12.22 10.92
CA ALA A 224 1.88 -11.66 10.56
C ALA A 224 1.84 -10.74 9.33
N ASP A 225 0.90 -10.96 8.42
CA ASP A 225 0.70 -10.21 7.18
C ASP A 225 -0.54 -9.31 7.22
N LYS A 226 -1.23 -9.24 8.37
CA LYS A 226 -2.54 -8.57 8.53
C LYS A 226 -2.46 -7.44 9.54
N ALA A 227 -1.87 -6.33 9.13
CA ALA A 227 -1.78 -5.14 9.94
C ALA A 227 -2.13 -3.93 9.10
N ASN A 228 -2.98 -3.06 9.65
CA ASN A 228 -3.15 -1.74 9.05
C ASN A 228 -1.83 -0.99 9.15
N HIS A 229 -1.49 -0.28 8.08
CA HIS A 229 -0.30 0.55 8.07
C HIS A 229 -0.48 1.81 7.26
N VAL A 230 0.37 2.78 7.59
CA VAL A 230 0.59 3.97 6.77
C VAL A 230 2.07 4.05 6.45
N ARG A 231 2.41 4.16 5.17
CA ARG A 231 3.78 4.40 4.70
C ARG A 231 3.92 5.84 4.23
N VAL A 232 4.90 6.55 4.76
CA VAL A 232 5.19 7.95 4.40
C VAL A 232 6.58 8.05 3.80
N LEU A 233 6.69 8.61 2.60
CA LEU A 233 7.94 8.93 1.93
C LEU A 233 8.39 10.34 2.24
N HIS A 234 9.65 10.48 2.64
CA HIS A 234 10.28 11.76 2.91
C HIS A 234 11.06 12.27 1.69
N GLU A 235 11.36 13.57 1.67
CA GLU A 235 12.07 14.23 0.56
C GLU A 235 13.44 13.62 0.25
N ASP A 236 14.11 13.04 1.25
CA ASP A 236 15.43 12.40 1.09
C ASP A 236 15.37 10.95 0.58
N GLY A 237 14.18 10.42 0.31
CA GLY A 237 13.98 9.04 -0.13
C GLY A 237 13.88 8.02 1.01
N THR A 238 14.08 8.44 2.27
CA THR A 238 13.76 7.58 3.43
C THR A 238 12.25 7.47 3.61
N MET A 239 11.80 6.42 4.27
CA MET A 239 10.38 6.20 4.55
C MET A 239 10.14 5.88 6.02
N ALA A 240 9.01 6.34 6.55
CA ALA A 240 8.44 5.89 7.80
C ALA A 240 7.31 4.89 7.53
N LEU A 241 7.26 3.81 8.31
CA LEU A 241 6.16 2.84 8.32
C LEU A 241 5.55 2.83 9.72
N TYR A 242 4.27 3.15 9.81
CA TYR A 242 3.46 3.00 11.02
C TYR A 242 2.61 1.76 10.82
N ALA A 243 2.83 0.71 11.60
CA ALA A 243 2.14 -0.57 11.47
C ALA A 243 1.34 -0.89 12.74
N HIS A 244 0.40 -1.83 12.62
CA HIS A 244 -0.53 -2.23 13.68
C HIS A 244 -1.44 -1.07 14.15
N LEU A 245 -1.91 -0.27 13.18
CA LEU A 245 -2.84 0.84 13.42
C LEU A 245 -4.28 0.38 13.65
#